data_AF-A0A286NVT0-F1
#
_entry.id   AF-A0A286NVT0-F1
#
_cell.length_a   1.000
_cell.length_b   1.000
_cell.length_c   1.000
_cell.angle_alpha   90.00
_cell.angle_beta   90.00
_cell.angle_gamma   90.00
#
_symmetry.space_group_name_H-M   'P 1'
#
loop_
_entity.id
_entity.type
_entity.pdbx_description
1 polymer ?
#
loop_
_entity_poly.entity_id
_entity_poly.type
_entity_poly.pdbx_seq_one_letter_code
_entity_poly.pdbx_strand_id
1 'polypeptide(L)'
;MPSTVVVNHLTVVHKDSGGVSMAFPDVCKTPSPAGPVPIPYPNVAQSADTASGSRTVTADGNPFMLKSSHFATSTGDEAGSAMGVASNKIKGKAYPKMYSFDVKVEGQNVFRLSDIMLQNGGSPTNTPPASEVQANTLASGASANQVKDPEEPEVVKLAWARTDACCGDEATLNVQTKNCPPEQSLAVRVHRAGNPKSVVGTLEAKLAGNKANPRWLTRRGAFQKEVKVTARQELFKGQQSSSKDLLLKAPEPVAKQLVGPKTIQTPKFVKKVILGKQKWVKDTTTYYAWEACYDIELKTGELVVTRKVDFDLQPGALSTAQRRRAWKKEVERVWDNRYRLHRIKCKRGNSCACSSKNGCCSFRIRIKCRWGQGHGQKVKLYAGANDPSQWGKPGKWWFSHDWWEKLAGVPKTVRAHEFGHLIGMYDEYPEGACDPARKYTNIPTSVMASGARVLPQHLKAFHDWFDAKVKGLIGPTRLLSL
;
A
#
# COMPACT_ATOMS: atom_id res chain seq x y z
N MET A 1 16.17 -37.74 5.10
CA MET A 1 16.44 -36.34 5.51
C MET A 1 16.17 -35.44 4.31
N PRO A 2 15.68 -34.21 4.47
CA PRO A 2 15.47 -33.30 3.34
C PRO A 2 16.74 -33.17 2.52
N SER A 3 16.63 -33.18 1.18
CA SER A 3 17.83 -33.13 0.34
C SER A 3 18.58 -31.81 0.54
N THR A 4 19.89 -31.90 0.75
CA THR A 4 20.78 -30.74 0.94
C THR A 4 21.41 -30.26 -0.36
N VAL A 5 21.34 -31.06 -1.44
CA VAL A 5 21.91 -30.73 -2.74
C VAL A 5 20.88 -30.07 -3.64
N VAL A 6 21.27 -28.95 -4.26
CA VAL A 6 20.40 -28.12 -5.11
C VAL A 6 20.96 -28.03 -6.52
N VAL A 7 20.10 -28.29 -7.51
CA VAL A 7 20.41 -28.20 -8.95
C VAL A 7 19.38 -27.28 -9.63
N ASN A 8 19.85 -26.22 -10.28
CA ASN A 8 19.03 -25.11 -10.81
C ASN A 8 17.91 -24.66 -9.84
N HIS A 9 18.30 -24.34 -8.59
CA HIS A 9 17.40 -23.86 -7.53
C HIS A 9 16.32 -24.84 -7.04
N LEU A 10 16.44 -26.12 -7.41
CA LEU A 10 15.53 -27.19 -7.01
C LEU A 10 16.34 -28.31 -6.35
N THR A 11 15.86 -28.83 -5.22
CA THR A 11 16.52 -29.94 -4.53
C THR A 11 16.55 -31.19 -5.39
N VAL A 12 17.67 -31.93 -5.32
CA VAL A 12 17.82 -33.23 -5.99
C VAL A 12 16.91 -34.26 -5.34
N VAL A 13 16.30 -35.15 -6.12
CA VAL A 13 15.50 -36.25 -5.58
C VAL A 13 16.41 -37.46 -5.33
N HIS A 14 16.29 -38.07 -4.16
CA HIS A 14 16.95 -39.32 -3.80
C HIS A 14 16.08 -40.09 -2.80
N LYS A 15 16.46 -41.32 -2.44
CA LYS A 15 15.64 -42.21 -1.61
C LYS A 15 15.05 -41.53 -0.36
N ASP A 16 15.92 -40.90 0.41
CA ASP A 16 15.54 -40.29 1.69
C ASP A 16 15.08 -38.83 1.63
N SER A 17 14.94 -38.24 0.43
CA SER A 17 14.66 -36.81 0.24
C SER A 17 13.25 -36.39 0.68
N GLY A 18 12.36 -37.36 0.91
CA GLY A 18 10.99 -37.15 1.37
C GLY A 18 10.04 -36.72 0.25
N GLY A 19 10.36 -37.10 -0.98
CA GLY A 19 9.59 -36.73 -2.17
C GLY A 19 8.33 -37.55 -2.37
N VAL A 20 7.28 -36.89 -2.84
CA VAL A 20 5.97 -37.48 -3.12
C VAL A 20 5.41 -36.92 -4.42
N SER A 21 4.93 -37.80 -5.29
CA SER A 21 4.18 -37.43 -6.49
C SER A 21 2.76 -38.00 -6.37
N MET A 22 1.75 -37.14 -6.51
CA MET A 22 0.33 -37.51 -6.42
C MET A 22 -0.33 -37.31 -7.79
N ALA A 23 -0.88 -38.37 -8.37
CA ALA A 23 -1.57 -38.33 -9.66
C ALA A 23 -3.05 -38.72 -9.52
N PHE A 24 -3.91 -38.00 -10.24
CA PHE A 24 -5.34 -38.32 -10.38
C PHE A 24 -5.87 -37.72 -11.69
N PRO A 25 -6.76 -38.39 -12.44
CA PRO A 25 -7.27 -39.75 -12.18
C PRO A 25 -6.31 -40.85 -12.68
N ASP A 26 -6.19 -41.93 -11.92
CA ASP A 26 -5.65 -43.21 -12.36
C ASP A 26 -6.80 -44.18 -12.67
N VAL A 27 -7.19 -44.30 -13.95
CA VAL A 27 -8.40 -45.06 -14.30
C VAL A 27 -8.08 -46.54 -14.39
N CYS A 28 -8.56 -47.33 -13.43
CA CYS A 28 -8.35 -48.79 -13.39
C CYS A 28 -9.66 -49.56 -13.56
N LYS A 29 -9.55 -50.77 -14.10
CA LYS A 29 -10.66 -51.71 -14.22
C LYS A 29 -10.94 -52.30 -12.84
N THR A 30 -12.13 -52.07 -12.33
CA THR A 30 -12.56 -52.50 -10.99
C THR A 30 -13.58 -53.62 -11.11
N PRO A 31 -13.38 -54.79 -10.49
CA PRO A 31 -14.36 -55.85 -10.51
C PRO A 31 -15.73 -55.39 -10.01
N SER A 32 -16.77 -55.73 -10.75
CA SER A 32 -18.18 -55.53 -10.37
C SER A 32 -19.00 -56.76 -10.75
N PRO A 33 -20.21 -56.95 -10.20
CA PRO A 33 -21.08 -58.08 -10.56
C PRO A 33 -21.40 -58.19 -12.06
N ALA A 34 -21.34 -57.09 -12.82
CA ALA A 34 -21.59 -57.05 -14.26
C ALA A 34 -20.31 -57.05 -15.13
N GLY A 35 -19.15 -57.33 -14.53
CA GLY A 35 -17.83 -57.27 -15.18
C GLY A 35 -17.01 -56.03 -14.76
N PRO A 36 -15.71 -55.95 -15.11
CA PRO A 36 -14.86 -54.85 -14.67
C PRO A 36 -15.30 -53.50 -15.25
N VAL A 37 -15.44 -52.49 -14.40
CA VAL A 37 -15.80 -51.11 -14.79
C VAL A 37 -14.61 -50.15 -14.60
N PRO A 38 -14.38 -49.17 -15.50
CA PRO A 38 -13.36 -48.15 -15.31
C PRO A 38 -13.71 -47.21 -14.15
N ILE A 39 -12.87 -47.15 -13.11
CA ILE A 39 -13.02 -46.26 -11.95
C ILE A 39 -11.74 -45.44 -11.76
N PRO A 40 -11.84 -44.11 -11.56
CA PRO A 40 -10.68 -43.27 -11.27
C PRO A 40 -10.22 -43.42 -9.82
N TYR A 41 -8.94 -43.74 -9.62
CA TYR A 41 -8.27 -43.83 -8.32
C TYR A 41 -7.20 -42.74 -8.15
N PRO A 42 -6.86 -42.37 -6.90
CA PRO A 42 -5.61 -41.67 -6.65
C PRO A 42 -4.43 -42.61 -6.86
N ASN A 43 -3.29 -42.08 -7.31
CA ASN A 43 -2.04 -42.81 -7.31
C ASN A 43 -0.90 -41.98 -6.71
N VAL A 44 -0.09 -42.61 -5.87
CA VAL A 44 0.94 -41.98 -5.06
C VAL A 44 2.26 -42.71 -5.26
N ALA A 45 3.29 -42.00 -5.71
CA ALA A 45 4.64 -42.54 -5.82
C ALA A 45 5.57 -41.76 -4.88
N GLN A 46 6.48 -42.45 -4.20
CA GLN A 46 7.33 -41.86 -3.16
C GLN A 46 8.81 -42.03 -3.46
N SER A 47 9.62 -41.04 -3.07
CA SER A 47 11.07 -41.08 -3.25
C SER A 47 11.71 -42.26 -2.51
N ALA A 48 11.11 -42.71 -1.42
CA ALA A 48 11.56 -43.88 -0.65
C ALA A 48 11.70 -45.16 -1.51
N ASP A 49 10.96 -45.25 -2.62
CA ASP A 49 11.00 -46.34 -3.57
C ASP A 49 11.99 -46.11 -4.72
N THR A 50 12.90 -45.14 -4.59
CA THR A 50 13.94 -44.83 -5.60
C THR A 50 14.73 -46.08 -5.99
N ALA A 51 14.79 -46.34 -7.29
CA ALA A 51 15.56 -47.40 -7.91
C ALA A 51 16.34 -46.89 -9.13
N SER A 52 17.46 -47.55 -9.44
CA SER A 52 18.33 -47.20 -10.58
C SER A 52 18.86 -45.77 -10.53
N GLY A 53 19.26 -45.28 -9.35
CA GLY A 53 19.98 -44.02 -9.19
C GLY A 53 21.41 -44.07 -9.72
N SER A 54 22.15 -42.96 -9.60
CA SER A 54 23.57 -42.88 -9.94
C SER A 54 24.43 -43.89 -9.18
N ARG A 55 25.61 -44.21 -9.72
CA ARG A 55 26.55 -45.16 -9.12
C ARG A 55 27.70 -44.50 -8.36
N THR A 56 28.15 -43.34 -8.84
CA THR A 56 29.39 -42.68 -8.43
C THR A 56 29.15 -41.37 -7.67
N VAL A 57 27.97 -40.76 -7.83
CA VAL A 57 27.61 -39.50 -7.21
C VAL A 57 26.49 -39.73 -6.21
N THR A 58 26.60 -39.19 -5.01
CA THR A 58 25.58 -39.31 -3.96
C THR A 58 25.21 -37.94 -3.40
N ALA A 59 23.95 -37.77 -3.00
CA ALA A 59 23.43 -36.66 -2.22
C ALA A 59 22.90 -37.23 -0.91
N ASP A 60 23.31 -36.66 0.22
CA ASP A 60 22.81 -37.08 1.54
C ASP A 60 22.98 -38.59 1.79
N GLY A 61 24.11 -39.15 1.34
CA GLY A 61 24.43 -40.58 1.43
C GLY A 61 23.68 -41.49 0.44
N ASN A 62 22.85 -40.92 -0.44
CA ASN A 62 22.00 -41.67 -1.38
C ASN A 62 22.34 -41.38 -2.84
N PRO A 63 22.18 -42.34 -3.76
CA PRO A 63 22.23 -42.10 -5.20
C PRO A 63 21.28 -40.99 -5.67
N PHE A 64 21.72 -40.17 -6.62
CA PHE A 64 20.87 -39.21 -7.33
C PHE A 64 19.83 -39.98 -8.17
N MET A 65 18.60 -39.49 -8.20
CA MET A 65 17.67 -39.82 -9.28
C MET A 65 18.10 -39.11 -10.57
N LEU A 66 18.23 -39.88 -11.63
CA LEU A 66 18.59 -39.44 -12.97
C LEU A 66 17.42 -39.70 -13.92
N LYS A 67 17.54 -39.24 -15.17
CA LYS A 67 16.57 -39.50 -16.24
C LYS A 67 16.19 -40.99 -16.40
N SER A 68 17.11 -41.94 -16.19
CA SER A 68 16.81 -43.38 -16.26
C SER A 68 16.29 -44.00 -14.96
N SER A 69 16.26 -43.25 -13.87
CA SER A 69 15.82 -43.74 -12.56
C SER A 69 14.28 -43.83 -12.51
N HIS A 70 13.76 -44.45 -11.45
CA HIS A 70 12.32 -44.56 -11.25
C HIS A 70 12.00 -44.81 -9.77
N PHE A 71 10.75 -44.54 -9.38
CA PHE A 71 10.20 -45.11 -8.15
C PHE A 71 9.67 -46.51 -8.48
N ALA A 72 10.04 -47.49 -7.66
CA ALA A 72 9.84 -48.91 -7.92
C ALA A 72 8.35 -49.30 -7.92
N THR A 73 7.51 -48.53 -7.24
CA THR A 73 6.07 -48.74 -7.15
C THR A 73 5.34 -47.41 -6.92
N SER A 74 4.02 -47.46 -7.08
CA SER A 74 3.08 -46.40 -6.74
C SER A 74 1.85 -47.07 -6.09
N THR A 75 1.02 -46.35 -5.34
CA THR A 75 -0.07 -46.94 -4.52
C THR A 75 -1.33 -46.08 -4.54
N GLY A 76 -2.49 -46.67 -4.22
CA GLY A 76 -3.79 -46.00 -4.19
C GLY A 76 -4.79 -46.53 -5.22
N ASP A 77 -4.33 -47.34 -6.18
CA ASP A 77 -5.11 -47.93 -7.28
C ASP A 77 -5.43 -49.42 -7.09
N GLU A 78 -5.13 -50.00 -5.92
CA GLU A 78 -5.23 -51.44 -5.65
C GLU A 78 -6.67 -52.00 -5.77
N ALA A 79 -7.68 -51.17 -5.53
CA ALA A 79 -9.08 -51.56 -5.70
C ALA A 79 -9.43 -51.81 -7.18
N GLY A 80 -8.70 -51.19 -8.12
CA GLY A 80 -8.75 -51.46 -9.55
C GLY A 80 -8.01 -52.74 -9.93
N SER A 81 -8.29 -53.85 -9.24
CA SER A 81 -7.50 -55.10 -9.30
C SER A 81 -7.49 -55.80 -10.67
N ALA A 82 -8.35 -55.39 -11.61
CA ALA A 82 -8.29 -55.81 -13.00
C ALA A 82 -7.38 -54.90 -13.88
N MET A 83 -6.55 -54.07 -13.23
CA MET A 83 -5.47 -53.25 -13.79
C MET A 83 -5.90 -51.99 -14.53
N GLY A 84 -4.94 -51.08 -14.73
CA GLY A 84 -5.10 -49.84 -15.47
C GLY A 84 -5.64 -50.02 -16.88
N VAL A 85 -6.53 -49.13 -17.32
CA VAL A 85 -7.13 -49.18 -18.67
C VAL A 85 -6.10 -49.02 -19.79
N ALA A 86 -5.04 -48.26 -19.55
CA ALA A 86 -3.95 -48.05 -20.49
C ALA A 86 -2.72 -48.88 -20.13
N SER A 87 -2.28 -48.88 -18.86
CA SER A 87 -1.03 -49.54 -18.48
C SER A 87 -1.11 -51.06 -18.33
N ASN A 88 -2.30 -51.62 -18.12
CA ASN A 88 -2.50 -53.00 -17.64
C ASN A 88 -1.60 -53.32 -16.42
N LYS A 89 -1.43 -52.36 -15.51
CA LYS A 89 -0.76 -52.54 -14.23
C LYS A 89 -1.63 -52.01 -13.10
N ILE A 90 -1.40 -52.54 -11.90
CA ILE A 90 -1.65 -51.82 -10.66
C ILE A 90 -0.33 -51.67 -9.92
N LYS A 91 -0.22 -50.65 -9.08
CA LYS A 91 1.01 -50.39 -8.32
C LYS A 91 2.29 -50.30 -9.15
N GLY A 92 2.15 -49.83 -10.40
CA GLY A 92 3.26 -49.77 -11.36
C GLY A 92 4.38 -48.81 -10.94
N LYS A 93 5.49 -48.87 -11.66
CA LYS A 93 6.61 -47.93 -11.48
C LYS A 93 6.19 -46.50 -11.83
N ALA A 94 6.85 -45.52 -11.24
CA ALA A 94 6.77 -44.12 -11.64
C ALA A 94 8.08 -43.63 -12.27
N TYR A 95 8.01 -43.08 -13.47
CA TYR A 95 9.18 -42.66 -14.24
C TYR A 95 9.26 -41.13 -14.38
N PRO A 96 10.45 -40.53 -14.17
CA PRO A 96 10.73 -39.15 -14.56
C PRO A 96 10.42 -38.90 -16.04
N LYS A 97 9.73 -37.79 -16.31
CA LYS A 97 9.48 -37.28 -17.66
C LYS A 97 10.15 -35.94 -17.92
N MET A 98 10.36 -35.15 -16.87
CA MET A 98 11.20 -33.96 -16.87
C MET A 98 12.40 -34.15 -15.93
N TYR A 99 13.42 -33.32 -16.12
CA TYR A 99 14.70 -33.34 -15.41
C TYR A 99 15.45 -32.03 -15.72
N SER A 100 16.56 -31.76 -15.04
CA SER A 100 17.44 -30.62 -15.32
C SER A 100 17.81 -30.52 -16.80
N PHE A 101 17.87 -29.30 -17.35
CA PHE A 101 18.20 -29.10 -18.77
C PHE A 101 19.71 -29.17 -19.07
N ASP A 102 20.54 -28.84 -18.08
CA ASP A 102 21.97 -28.56 -18.26
C ASP A 102 22.86 -29.36 -17.29
N VAL A 103 22.38 -29.72 -16.10
CA VAL A 103 23.16 -30.48 -15.12
C VAL A 103 22.96 -31.98 -15.34
N LYS A 104 24.08 -32.66 -15.60
CA LYS A 104 24.15 -34.10 -15.82
C LYS A 104 25.10 -34.77 -14.84
N VAL A 105 24.68 -35.93 -14.35
CA VAL A 105 25.48 -36.87 -13.56
C VAL A 105 25.53 -38.18 -14.34
N GLU A 106 26.73 -38.72 -14.53
CA GLU A 106 26.95 -39.94 -15.33
C GLU A 106 26.37 -39.83 -16.75
N GLY A 107 26.46 -38.63 -17.34
CA GLY A 107 25.92 -38.34 -18.68
C GLY A 107 24.38 -38.20 -18.73
N GLN A 108 23.69 -38.34 -17.59
CA GLN A 108 22.23 -38.26 -17.51
C GLN A 108 21.76 -37.06 -16.71
N ASN A 109 20.67 -36.44 -17.17
CA ASN A 109 20.09 -35.28 -16.51
C ASN A 109 19.55 -35.63 -15.11
N VAL A 110 19.76 -34.72 -14.16
CA VAL A 110 19.36 -34.90 -12.76
C VAL A 110 17.86 -34.65 -12.58
N PHE A 111 17.17 -35.55 -11.86
CA PHE A 111 15.76 -35.41 -11.49
C PHE A 111 15.62 -34.65 -10.15
N ARG A 112 14.72 -33.68 -10.11
CA ARG A 112 14.66 -32.67 -9.03
C ARG A 112 13.22 -32.41 -8.61
N LEU A 113 13.09 -31.70 -7.50
CA LEU A 113 11.83 -31.10 -7.08
C LEU A 113 11.11 -30.46 -8.27
N SER A 114 9.79 -30.68 -8.35
CA SER A 114 8.85 -30.17 -9.36
C SER A 114 8.98 -30.78 -10.76
N ASP A 115 10.02 -31.57 -11.02
CA ASP A 115 10.10 -32.33 -12.25
C ASP A 115 8.96 -33.38 -12.28
N ILE A 116 8.40 -33.58 -13.47
CA ILE A 116 7.18 -34.37 -13.68
C ILE A 116 7.49 -35.87 -13.77
N MET A 117 6.59 -36.69 -13.22
CA MET A 117 6.57 -38.14 -13.32
C MET A 117 5.31 -38.64 -14.04
N LEU A 118 5.43 -39.83 -14.63
CA LEU A 118 4.32 -40.65 -15.10
C LEU A 118 4.22 -41.89 -14.19
N GLN A 119 3.04 -42.16 -13.64
CA GLN A 119 2.83 -43.23 -12.65
C GLN A 119 2.03 -44.41 -13.21
N ASN A 120 2.00 -45.48 -12.41
CA ASN A 120 1.34 -46.75 -12.72
C ASN A 120 1.71 -47.32 -14.09
N GLY A 121 2.99 -47.18 -14.47
CA GLY A 121 3.48 -47.46 -15.82
C GLY A 121 4.44 -46.39 -16.33
N GLY A 122 4.78 -46.46 -17.60
CA GLY A 122 5.70 -45.52 -18.23
C GLY A 122 5.34 -45.28 -19.69
N SER A 123 5.19 -46.36 -20.46
CA SER A 123 4.62 -46.33 -21.80
C SER A 123 3.99 -47.69 -22.12
N PRO A 124 2.64 -47.79 -22.14
CA PRO A 124 1.69 -46.74 -21.78
C PRO A 124 1.72 -46.40 -20.27
N THR A 125 1.38 -45.15 -19.94
CA THR A 125 1.12 -44.69 -18.57
C THR A 125 -0.39 -44.66 -18.33
N ASN A 126 -0.82 -44.90 -17.09
CA ASN A 126 -2.24 -44.90 -16.73
C ASN A 126 -2.70 -43.59 -16.08
N THR A 127 -1.75 -42.74 -15.69
CA THR A 127 -1.99 -41.49 -14.98
C THR A 127 -1.64 -40.27 -15.84
N PRO A 128 -2.28 -39.11 -15.62
CA PRO A 128 -1.76 -37.86 -16.14
C PRO A 128 -0.41 -37.52 -15.50
N PRO A 129 0.41 -36.68 -16.15
CA PRO A 129 1.69 -36.28 -15.59
C PRO A 129 1.51 -35.53 -14.25
N ALA A 130 2.28 -35.93 -13.24
CA ALA A 130 2.23 -35.36 -11.89
C ALA A 130 3.63 -34.93 -11.44
N SER A 131 3.75 -33.73 -10.85
CA SER A 131 5.03 -33.27 -10.32
C SER A 131 5.46 -34.08 -9.09
N GLU A 132 6.77 -34.29 -8.96
CA GLU A 132 7.39 -34.68 -7.70
C GLU A 132 7.47 -33.47 -6.78
N VAL A 133 7.07 -33.64 -5.52
CA VAL A 133 7.05 -32.59 -4.50
C VAL A 133 7.81 -33.07 -3.27
N GLN A 134 8.85 -32.33 -2.94
CA GLN A 134 9.67 -32.46 -1.73
C GLN A 134 9.97 -31.08 -1.16
N ALA A 135 10.55 -31.03 0.05
CA ALA A 135 11.03 -29.78 0.60
C ALA A 135 12.09 -29.16 -0.34
N ASN A 136 11.87 -27.91 -0.76
CA ASN A 136 12.95 -27.16 -1.38
C ASN A 136 13.84 -26.60 -0.28
N THR A 137 15.10 -26.95 -0.32
CA THR A 137 16.17 -26.17 0.27
C THR A 137 16.36 -24.96 -0.65
N LEU A 138 15.37 -24.04 -0.68
CA LEU A 138 15.64 -22.64 -1.03
C LEU A 138 16.90 -22.31 -0.25
N ALA A 139 17.94 -21.77 -0.91
CA ALA A 139 19.19 -21.33 -0.29
C ALA A 139 18.90 -20.45 0.93
N SER A 140 18.57 -21.11 2.02
CA SER A 140 18.31 -20.61 3.35
C SER A 140 19.68 -20.81 3.93
N GLY A 141 20.50 -19.78 3.78
CA GLY A 141 21.92 -19.84 4.09
C GLY A 141 22.16 -20.56 5.42
N ALA A 142 22.72 -21.76 5.33
CA ALA A 142 23.39 -22.52 6.39
C ALA A 142 23.66 -23.95 5.88
N SER A 143 24.77 -24.17 5.19
CA SER A 143 25.57 -25.36 5.49
C SER A 143 26.81 -24.87 6.20
N ALA A 144 26.94 -25.23 7.48
CA ALA A 144 28.03 -24.84 8.34
C ALA A 144 29.37 -25.53 8.01
N ASN A 145 29.46 -26.32 6.94
CA ASN A 145 30.68 -27.04 6.55
C ASN A 145 30.90 -27.03 5.03
N GLN A 146 30.87 -25.85 4.38
CA GLN A 146 31.59 -25.69 3.11
C GLN A 146 33.01 -25.19 3.38
N VAL A 147 33.98 -25.88 2.81
CA VAL A 147 35.37 -25.42 2.68
C VAL A 147 35.34 -24.07 1.98
N LYS A 148 35.77 -23.01 2.67
CA LYS A 148 35.72 -21.63 2.19
C LYS A 148 36.79 -21.41 1.13
N ASP A 149 36.36 -21.15 -0.11
CA ASP A 149 37.26 -20.62 -1.13
C ASP A 149 37.75 -19.20 -0.69
N PRO A 150 39.06 -18.95 -0.61
CA PRO A 150 39.62 -17.63 -0.30
C PRO A 150 39.27 -16.54 -1.34
N GLU A 151 38.92 -16.91 -2.57
CA GLU A 151 38.67 -15.99 -3.69
C GLU A 151 37.20 -15.61 -3.89
N GLU A 152 36.28 -16.09 -3.05
CA GLU A 152 34.86 -15.76 -3.21
C GLU A 152 34.59 -14.26 -2.89
N PRO A 153 33.76 -13.56 -3.71
CA PRO A 153 33.40 -12.16 -3.47
C PRO A 153 32.78 -11.97 -2.08
N GLU A 154 33.30 -11.00 -1.33
CA GLU A 154 32.85 -10.71 0.04
C GLU A 154 32.55 -9.21 0.18
N VAL A 155 31.48 -8.88 0.91
CA VAL A 155 31.19 -7.49 1.30
C VAL A 155 31.90 -7.19 2.61
N VAL A 156 32.83 -6.23 2.58
CA VAL A 156 33.60 -5.80 3.77
C VAL A 156 33.02 -4.56 4.43
N LYS A 157 32.22 -3.77 3.68
CA LYS A 157 31.49 -2.62 4.22
C LYS A 157 30.11 -2.55 3.63
N LEU A 158 29.11 -2.50 4.51
CA LEU A 158 27.73 -2.19 4.19
C LEU A 158 27.23 -1.16 5.21
N ALA A 159 27.06 0.09 4.80
CA ALA A 159 26.70 1.16 5.73
C ALA A 159 25.91 2.28 5.07
N TRP A 160 24.81 2.71 5.68
CA TRP A 160 24.13 3.93 5.25
C TRP A 160 25.03 5.15 5.43
N ALA A 161 25.05 6.05 4.45
CA ALA A 161 25.79 7.31 4.53
C ALA A 161 25.18 8.34 5.50
N ARG A 162 23.99 8.03 6.03
CA ARG A 162 23.21 8.86 6.94
C ARG A 162 22.48 7.98 7.95
N THR A 163 22.18 8.55 9.11
CA THR A 163 21.51 7.86 10.22
C THR A 163 19.98 7.94 10.13
N ASP A 164 19.47 8.95 9.44
CA ASP A 164 18.04 9.18 9.31
C ASP A 164 17.63 9.74 7.95
N ALA A 165 16.37 9.56 7.58
CA ALA A 165 15.75 10.13 6.38
C ALA A 165 14.24 10.26 6.58
N CYS A 166 13.57 11.09 5.79
CA CYS A 166 12.12 11.04 5.61
C CYS A 166 11.78 10.29 4.32
N CYS A 167 10.56 9.74 4.23
CA CYS A 167 10.13 9.07 3.00
C CYS A 167 10.23 10.00 1.78
N GLY A 168 10.89 9.53 0.72
CA GLY A 168 11.14 10.31 -0.50
C GLY A 168 12.42 11.14 -0.48
N ASP A 169 13.21 11.02 0.58
CA ASP A 169 14.60 11.47 0.56
C ASP A 169 15.47 10.41 -0.14
N GLU A 170 16.63 10.84 -0.61
CA GLU A 170 17.68 9.93 -1.06
C GLU A 170 18.53 9.47 0.14
N ALA A 171 18.75 8.16 0.23
CA ALA A 171 19.68 7.55 1.16
C ALA A 171 20.72 6.73 0.40
N THR A 172 21.98 7.13 0.50
CA THR A 172 23.10 6.41 -0.13
C THR A 172 23.55 5.28 0.78
N LEU A 173 23.76 4.10 0.20
CA LEU A 173 24.38 2.97 0.87
C LEU A 173 25.82 2.85 0.39
N ASN A 174 26.78 2.88 1.31
CA ASN A 174 28.20 2.69 1.01
C ASN A 174 28.51 1.19 1.03
N VAL A 175 28.88 0.66 -0.13
CA VAL A 175 29.26 -0.74 -0.33
C VAL A 175 30.74 -0.80 -0.65
N GLN A 176 31.49 -1.65 0.06
CA GLN A 176 32.85 -2.04 -0.32
C GLN A 176 32.95 -3.55 -0.31
N THR A 177 33.60 -4.09 -1.33
CA THR A 177 33.79 -5.51 -1.55
C THR A 177 35.27 -5.86 -1.64
N LYS A 178 35.59 -7.14 -1.52
CA LYS A 178 36.90 -7.70 -1.89
C LYS A 178 36.66 -8.94 -2.74
N ASN A 179 37.68 -9.34 -3.50
CA ASN A 179 37.65 -10.54 -4.36
C ASN A 179 36.46 -10.54 -5.35
N CYS A 180 36.08 -9.35 -5.82
CA CYS A 180 34.94 -9.18 -6.72
C CYS A 180 35.45 -8.91 -8.15
N PRO A 181 35.02 -9.69 -9.16
CA PRO A 181 35.35 -9.45 -10.55
C PRO A 181 34.99 -8.02 -11.02
N PRO A 182 35.68 -7.50 -12.05
CA PRO A 182 35.31 -6.25 -12.69
C PRO A 182 33.84 -6.28 -13.16
N GLU A 183 33.10 -5.21 -12.88
CA GLU A 183 31.73 -4.96 -13.39
C GLU A 183 30.61 -5.88 -12.87
N GLN A 184 30.69 -6.32 -11.62
CA GLN A 184 29.62 -7.08 -10.97
C GLN A 184 28.54 -6.18 -10.32
N SER A 185 27.27 -6.60 -10.41
CA SER A 185 26.17 -6.00 -9.65
C SER A 185 25.85 -6.81 -8.41
N LEU A 186 25.74 -6.16 -7.25
CA LEU A 186 25.26 -6.76 -6.01
C LEU A 186 23.83 -6.27 -5.73
N ALA A 187 22.87 -7.22 -5.63
CA ALA A 187 21.53 -6.91 -5.17
C ALA A 187 21.52 -6.80 -3.63
N VAL A 188 21.08 -5.65 -3.13
CA VAL A 188 20.90 -5.39 -1.70
C VAL A 188 19.43 -5.13 -1.43
N ARG A 189 18.84 -5.90 -0.53
CA ARG A 189 17.44 -5.71 -0.11
C ARG A 189 17.39 -4.84 1.14
N VAL A 190 16.41 -3.96 1.21
CA VAL A 190 16.16 -3.11 2.38
C VAL A 190 14.93 -3.65 3.08
N HIS A 191 15.06 -4.00 4.35
CA HIS A 191 14.00 -4.60 5.16
C HIS A 191 13.75 -3.77 6.42
N ARG A 192 12.62 -3.98 7.10
CA ARG A 192 12.49 -3.43 8.46
C ARG A 192 13.46 -4.14 9.40
N ALA A 193 14.06 -3.36 10.30
CA ALA A 193 14.95 -3.89 11.32
C ALA A 193 14.25 -5.02 12.11
N GLY A 194 14.95 -6.13 12.31
CA GLY A 194 14.42 -7.32 12.99
C GLY A 194 13.41 -8.16 12.20
N ASN A 195 13.03 -7.78 10.97
CA ASN A 195 12.11 -8.58 10.15
C ASN A 195 12.58 -8.68 8.68
N PRO A 196 13.43 -9.68 8.35
CA PRO A 196 13.93 -9.91 6.99
C PRO A 196 12.84 -10.23 5.95
N LYS A 197 11.62 -10.63 6.34
CA LYS A 197 10.53 -10.85 5.38
C LYS A 197 9.90 -9.54 4.90
N SER A 198 10.13 -8.44 5.62
CA SER A 198 9.50 -7.13 5.36
C SER A 198 10.30 -6.24 4.42
N VAL A 199 10.43 -6.64 3.16
CA VAL A 199 11.15 -5.86 2.13
C VAL A 199 10.42 -4.53 1.87
N VAL A 200 11.13 -3.41 1.99
CA VAL A 200 10.64 -2.05 1.69
C VAL A 200 11.35 -1.40 0.50
N GLY A 201 12.42 -2.03 0.01
CA GLY A 201 13.13 -1.61 -1.18
C GLY A 201 14.19 -2.60 -1.61
N THR A 202 14.67 -2.43 -2.84
CA THR A 202 15.81 -3.17 -3.40
C THR A 202 16.73 -2.15 -4.07
N LEU A 203 18.03 -2.34 -3.89
CA LEU A 203 19.10 -1.56 -4.47
C LEU A 203 19.95 -2.48 -5.32
N GLU A 204 20.36 -1.99 -6.48
CA GLU A 204 21.40 -2.62 -7.28
C GLU A 204 22.69 -1.81 -7.09
N ALA A 205 23.69 -2.43 -6.48
CA ALA A 205 25.01 -1.87 -6.29
C ALA A 205 25.90 -2.29 -7.47
N LYS A 206 25.99 -1.42 -8.49
CA LYS A 206 26.93 -1.61 -9.61
C LYS A 206 28.34 -1.30 -9.12
N LEU A 207 29.19 -2.32 -9.02
CA LEU A 207 30.53 -2.19 -8.45
C LEU A 207 31.49 -1.64 -9.51
N ALA A 208 32.07 -0.47 -9.22
CA ALA A 208 33.19 0.09 -9.97
C ALA A 208 34.49 -0.31 -9.26
N GLY A 209 35.10 -1.41 -9.72
CA GLY A 209 36.10 -2.13 -8.94
C GLY A 209 35.49 -2.72 -7.67
N ASN A 210 35.98 -2.32 -6.50
CA ASN A 210 35.58 -2.86 -5.20
C ASN A 210 34.59 -1.98 -4.41
N LYS A 211 33.93 -1.01 -5.05
CA LYS A 211 33.08 -0.03 -4.37
C LYS A 211 31.81 0.28 -5.16
N ALA A 212 30.73 0.56 -4.43
CA ALA A 212 29.51 1.11 -4.98
C ALA A 212 28.81 2.03 -3.97
N ASN A 213 28.04 2.98 -4.49
CA ASN A 213 27.25 3.92 -3.68
C ASN A 213 25.81 4.01 -4.19
N PRO A 214 25.04 2.89 -4.25
CA PRO A 214 23.67 2.92 -4.73
C PRO A 214 22.80 3.86 -3.88
N ARG A 215 21.91 4.56 -4.58
CA ARG A 215 20.99 5.55 -4.00
C ARG A 215 19.60 4.96 -3.88
N TRP A 216 19.04 5.01 -2.68
CA TRP A 216 17.68 4.56 -2.42
C TRP A 216 16.73 5.74 -2.21
N LEU A 217 15.67 5.78 -3.00
CA LEU A 217 14.57 6.71 -2.80
C LEU A 217 13.62 6.19 -1.71
N THR A 218 13.93 6.51 -0.46
CA THR A 218 13.43 5.84 0.76
C THR A 218 11.92 5.69 0.80
N ARG A 219 11.41 4.47 1.01
CA ARG A 219 9.99 4.20 1.24
C ARG A 219 9.77 3.67 2.64
N ARG A 220 8.91 4.34 3.39
CA ARG A 220 8.62 3.99 4.80
C ARG A 220 7.66 2.80 4.96
N GLY A 221 6.72 2.61 4.04
CA GLY A 221 5.70 1.56 4.15
C GLY A 221 4.61 1.89 5.17
N ALA A 222 3.98 0.88 5.77
CA ALA A 222 2.91 1.04 6.77
C ALA A 222 3.36 1.81 8.03
N PHE A 223 2.45 2.55 8.65
CA PHE A 223 2.76 3.36 9.83
C PHE A 223 3.15 2.51 11.04
N GLN A 224 4.32 2.80 11.60
CA GLN A 224 4.77 2.41 12.94
C GLN A 224 5.40 3.65 13.58
N LYS A 225 5.31 3.79 14.89
CA LYS A 225 5.85 4.95 15.62
C LYS A 225 7.30 5.24 15.21
N GLU A 226 8.12 4.19 15.17
CA GLU A 226 9.47 4.24 14.66
C GLU A 226 9.65 3.22 13.52
N VAL A 227 10.28 3.64 12.41
CA VAL A 227 10.58 2.74 11.28
C VAL A 227 12.08 2.75 11.06
N LYS A 228 12.75 1.71 11.54
CA LYS A 228 14.15 1.44 11.23
C LYS A 228 14.26 0.46 10.08
N VAL A 229 15.21 0.69 9.19
CA VAL A 229 15.46 -0.21 8.06
C VAL A 229 16.92 -0.62 7.96
N THR A 230 17.12 -1.90 7.67
CA THR A 230 18.42 -2.54 7.55
C THR A 230 18.61 -2.94 6.09
N ALA A 231 19.77 -2.61 5.52
CA ALA A 231 20.16 -3.13 4.21
C ALA A 231 20.81 -4.50 4.40
N ARG A 232 20.44 -5.49 3.59
CA ARG A 232 20.96 -6.85 3.66
C ARG A 232 21.37 -7.34 2.29
N GLN A 233 22.54 -7.94 2.21
CA GLN A 233 23.02 -8.67 1.05
C GLN A 233 23.03 -10.16 1.41
N GLU A 234 22.63 -11.02 0.48
CA GLU A 234 22.57 -12.47 0.67
C GLU A 234 23.31 -13.25 -0.44
N LEU A 235 23.92 -12.53 -1.39
CA LEU A 235 24.52 -13.13 -2.59
C LEU A 235 26.02 -13.41 -2.42
N PHE A 236 26.75 -12.48 -1.82
CA PHE A 236 28.19 -12.58 -1.62
C PHE A 236 28.49 -13.29 -0.29
N LYS A 237 29.73 -13.78 -0.15
CA LYS A 237 30.21 -14.55 1.00
C LYS A 237 29.79 -13.92 2.32
N GLY A 238 29.05 -14.70 3.10
CA GLY A 238 28.51 -14.31 4.40
C GLY A 238 27.36 -13.31 4.26
N GLN A 239 26.17 -13.68 4.74
CA GLN A 239 25.04 -12.75 4.79
C GLN A 239 25.43 -11.55 5.65
N GLN A 240 25.40 -10.35 5.05
CA GLN A 240 25.81 -9.14 5.74
C GLN A 240 24.67 -8.14 5.79
N SER A 241 24.52 -7.53 6.96
CA SER A 241 23.58 -6.43 7.20
C SER A 241 24.32 -5.11 7.33
N SER A 242 23.62 -4.02 7.07
CA SER A 242 24.17 -2.68 7.28
C SER A 242 24.59 -2.51 8.74
N SER A 243 25.80 -1.98 8.95
CA SER A 243 26.40 -1.76 10.28
C SER A 243 25.52 -0.98 11.26
N LYS A 244 24.64 -0.10 10.75
CA LYS A 244 23.60 0.60 11.51
C LYS A 244 22.32 0.62 10.71
N ASP A 245 21.20 0.69 11.41
CA ASP A 245 19.91 0.93 10.77
C ASP A 245 19.74 2.38 10.33
N LEU A 246 18.95 2.60 9.29
CA LEU A 246 18.47 3.91 8.87
C LEU A 246 17.10 4.19 9.49
N LEU A 247 16.97 5.29 10.24
CA LEU A 247 15.70 5.72 10.80
C LEU A 247 14.87 6.49 9.76
N LEU A 248 13.67 6.01 9.42
CA LEU A 248 12.71 6.69 8.57
C LEU A 248 11.71 7.51 9.40
N LYS A 249 11.98 8.81 9.54
CA LYS A 249 11.16 9.76 10.31
C LYS A 249 9.80 10.01 9.66
N ALA A 250 8.79 10.20 10.50
CA ALA A 250 7.48 10.70 10.13
C ALA A 250 6.94 11.56 11.30
N PRO A 251 6.03 12.51 11.05
CA PRO A 251 5.40 13.27 12.12
C PRO A 251 4.58 12.36 13.02
N GLU A 252 4.70 12.57 14.33
CA GLU A 252 3.81 11.97 15.30
C GLU A 252 2.41 12.58 15.19
N PRO A 253 1.36 11.83 15.59
CA PRO A 253 0.03 12.41 15.73
C PRO A 253 0.04 13.61 16.66
N VAL A 254 -0.66 14.68 16.27
CA VAL A 254 -0.86 15.87 17.10
C VAL A 254 -2.27 15.80 17.65
N ALA A 255 -2.37 15.85 18.98
CA ALA A 255 -3.63 15.82 19.68
C ALA A 255 -4.58 16.92 19.17
N LYS A 256 -5.86 16.63 19.27
CA LYS A 256 -6.93 17.54 18.87
C LYS A 256 -6.87 18.86 19.63
N GLN A 257 -6.93 19.94 18.87
CA GLN A 257 -6.95 21.32 19.36
C GLN A 257 -8.24 22.01 18.89
N LEU A 258 -8.93 22.69 19.80
CA LEU A 258 -10.02 23.59 19.46
C LEU A 258 -9.45 24.92 18.92
N VAL A 259 -9.95 25.36 17.78
CA VAL A 259 -9.67 26.66 17.16
C VAL A 259 -10.94 27.48 17.21
N GLY A 260 -10.88 28.66 17.84
CA GLY A 260 -12.04 29.49 18.14
C GLY A 260 -12.70 29.11 19.47
N PRO A 261 -13.90 29.66 19.78
CA PRO A 261 -14.70 30.51 18.91
C PRO A 261 -14.01 31.83 18.54
N LYS A 262 -14.05 32.20 17.27
CA LYS A 262 -13.47 33.45 16.78
C LYS A 262 -14.47 34.14 15.86
N THR A 263 -14.86 35.36 16.20
CA THR A 263 -15.60 36.23 15.28
C THR A 263 -14.65 36.72 14.19
N ILE A 264 -14.98 36.42 12.95
CA ILE A 264 -14.36 37.01 11.76
C ILE A 264 -15.22 38.19 11.34
N GLN A 265 -14.59 39.32 11.09
CA GLN A 265 -15.25 40.54 10.64
C GLN A 265 -14.59 41.05 9.36
N THR A 266 -15.41 41.53 8.43
CA THR A 266 -14.94 42.14 7.20
C THR A 266 -15.87 43.27 6.80
N PRO A 267 -15.36 44.39 6.25
CA PRO A 267 -16.24 45.45 5.79
C PRO A 267 -17.11 44.98 4.63
N LYS A 268 -18.31 45.53 4.53
CA LYS A 268 -19.13 45.44 3.33
C LYS A 268 -18.43 46.21 2.20
N PHE A 269 -18.60 45.74 0.98
CA PHE A 269 -18.17 46.49 -0.21
C PHE A 269 -19.39 46.85 -1.05
N VAL A 270 -19.39 48.06 -1.59
CA VAL A 270 -20.46 48.58 -2.44
C VAL A 270 -19.91 49.03 -3.79
N LYS A 271 -20.71 48.87 -4.85
CA LYS A 271 -20.35 49.41 -6.17
C LYS A 271 -20.54 50.91 -6.15
N LYS A 272 -19.49 51.67 -6.48
CA LYS A 272 -19.55 53.10 -6.76
C LYS A 272 -18.98 53.37 -8.15
N VAL A 273 -19.56 54.34 -8.85
CA VAL A 273 -19.00 54.84 -10.11
C VAL A 273 -17.91 55.85 -9.76
N ILE A 274 -16.67 55.56 -10.14
CA ILE A 274 -15.52 56.45 -9.95
C ILE A 274 -14.89 56.66 -11.31
N LEU A 275 -14.90 57.91 -11.79
CA LEU A 275 -14.37 58.28 -13.11
C LEU A 275 -14.99 57.43 -14.24
N GLY A 276 -16.32 57.31 -14.25
CA GLY A 276 -17.07 56.57 -15.26
C GLY A 276 -16.95 55.04 -15.21
N LYS A 277 -16.15 54.47 -14.29
CA LYS A 277 -16.00 53.02 -14.12
C LYS A 277 -16.62 52.56 -12.80
N GLN A 278 -17.35 51.44 -12.83
CA GLN A 278 -17.83 50.79 -11.61
C GLN A 278 -16.65 50.19 -10.85
N LYS A 279 -16.50 50.57 -9.58
CA LYS A 279 -15.48 50.04 -8.67
C LYS A 279 -16.13 49.58 -7.36
N TRP A 280 -15.59 48.51 -6.80
CA TRP A 280 -15.93 48.07 -5.46
C TRP A 280 -15.18 48.93 -4.45
N VAL A 281 -15.92 49.60 -3.57
CA VAL A 281 -15.37 50.47 -2.53
C VAL A 281 -15.79 49.94 -1.18
N LYS A 282 -14.86 49.99 -0.21
CA LYS A 282 -15.12 49.64 1.18
C LYS A 282 -16.22 50.56 1.73
N ASP A 283 -17.27 49.97 2.26
CA ASP A 283 -18.22 50.64 3.14
C ASP A 283 -17.59 50.71 4.53
N THR A 284 -17.41 51.91 5.07
CA THR A 284 -16.76 52.12 6.37
C THR A 284 -17.71 51.97 7.55
N THR A 285 -19.03 51.92 7.31
CA THR A 285 -20.05 51.88 8.38
C THR A 285 -20.65 50.50 8.59
N THR A 286 -20.63 49.64 7.56
CA THR A 286 -21.25 48.32 7.61
C THR A 286 -20.21 47.20 7.57
N TYR A 287 -20.30 46.26 8.52
CA TYR A 287 -19.44 45.08 8.58
C TYR A 287 -20.28 43.80 8.54
N TYR A 288 -19.77 42.80 7.82
CA TYR A 288 -20.22 41.42 7.96
C TYR A 288 -19.42 40.75 9.06
N ALA A 289 -20.10 39.91 9.84
CA ALA A 289 -19.48 39.15 10.90
C ALA A 289 -20.06 37.74 10.97
N TRP A 290 -19.21 36.76 11.24
CA TRP A 290 -19.61 35.39 11.54
C TRP A 290 -18.61 34.75 12.48
N GLU A 291 -19.02 33.66 13.12
CA GLU A 291 -18.14 32.90 14.00
C GLU A 291 -17.56 31.67 13.31
N ALA A 292 -16.25 31.46 13.47
CA ALA A 292 -15.57 30.24 13.07
C ALA A 292 -15.11 29.47 14.31
N CYS A 293 -15.40 28.18 14.36
CA CYS A 293 -14.97 27.32 15.46
C CYS A 293 -14.87 25.85 15.05
N TYR A 294 -13.70 25.25 15.15
CA TYR A 294 -13.45 23.88 14.69
C TYR A 294 -12.32 23.21 15.47
N ASP A 295 -12.35 21.88 15.48
CA ASP A 295 -11.26 21.04 15.95
C ASP A 295 -10.28 20.85 14.79
N ILE A 296 -8.99 20.90 15.07
CA ILE A 296 -7.94 20.50 14.15
C ILE A 296 -7.00 19.51 14.84
N GLU A 297 -6.65 18.42 14.13
CA GLU A 297 -5.78 17.37 14.65
C GLU A 297 -4.95 16.76 13.53
N LEU A 298 -3.75 16.27 13.87
CA LEU A 298 -2.97 15.44 12.96
C LEU A 298 -3.09 14.00 13.40
N LYS A 299 -3.82 13.20 12.62
CA LYS A 299 -3.79 11.74 12.75
C LYS A 299 -2.69 11.17 11.88
N THR A 300 -2.39 9.89 12.08
CA THR A 300 -1.54 9.13 11.18
C THR A 300 -1.96 9.33 9.73
N GLY A 301 -1.18 10.15 9.00
CA GLY A 301 -1.40 10.35 7.58
C GLY A 301 -2.57 11.23 7.16
N GLU A 302 -3.26 11.87 8.11
CA GLU A 302 -4.42 12.72 7.84
C GLU A 302 -4.40 13.96 8.72
N LEU A 303 -4.46 15.14 8.10
CA LEU A 303 -4.84 16.37 8.77
C LEU A 303 -6.37 16.41 8.83
N VAL A 304 -6.95 16.39 10.02
CA VAL A 304 -8.40 16.33 10.19
C VAL A 304 -8.89 17.64 10.80
N VAL A 305 -9.75 18.32 10.06
CA VAL A 305 -10.52 19.49 10.51
C VAL A 305 -11.94 19.01 10.75
N THR A 306 -12.45 19.18 11.96
CA THR A 306 -13.82 18.80 12.31
C THR A 306 -14.59 20.02 12.77
N ARG A 307 -15.75 20.29 12.17
CA ARG A 307 -16.73 21.27 12.68
C ARG A 307 -17.95 20.50 13.17
N LYS A 308 -18.27 20.65 14.46
CA LYS A 308 -19.55 20.21 15.00
C LYS A 308 -20.58 21.32 14.79
N VAL A 309 -21.75 20.95 14.29
CA VAL A 309 -22.89 21.84 14.09
C VAL A 309 -23.96 21.46 15.10
N ASP A 310 -24.22 22.38 16.02
CA ASP A 310 -25.34 22.31 16.95
C ASP A 310 -26.49 23.16 16.41
N PHE A 311 -27.70 22.61 16.41
CA PHE A 311 -28.86 23.30 15.86
C PHE A 311 -29.70 23.93 16.98
N ASP A 312 -30.05 25.19 16.79
CA ASP A 312 -31.14 25.86 17.50
C ASP A 312 -32.42 25.73 16.66
N LEU A 313 -33.28 24.78 17.02
CA LEU A 313 -34.47 24.45 16.23
C LEU A 313 -35.50 25.56 16.36
N GLN A 314 -35.79 26.23 15.25
CA GLN A 314 -36.86 27.23 15.18
C GLN A 314 -38.23 26.52 15.11
N PRO A 315 -39.35 27.21 15.40
CA PRO A 315 -40.67 26.59 15.43
C PRO A 315 -40.98 25.74 14.19
N GLY A 316 -41.39 24.49 14.42
CA GLY A 316 -41.73 23.52 13.38
C GLY A 316 -40.54 22.82 12.70
N ALA A 317 -39.29 23.18 13.03
CA ALA A 317 -38.11 22.59 12.41
C ALA A 317 -37.73 21.23 13.05
N LEU A 318 -37.29 20.28 12.22
CA LEU A 318 -36.95 18.91 12.60
C LEU A 318 -35.57 18.50 12.08
N SER A 319 -34.61 18.28 12.98
CA SER A 319 -33.28 17.76 12.67
C SER A 319 -33.21 16.22 12.75
N THR A 320 -34.03 15.52 11.96
CA THR A 320 -34.08 14.05 11.98
C THR A 320 -32.73 13.41 11.62
N ALA A 321 -32.48 12.18 12.06
CA ALA A 321 -31.24 11.47 11.75
C ALA A 321 -31.02 11.30 10.24
N GLN A 322 -32.08 11.07 9.47
CA GLN A 322 -32.03 10.97 8.01
C GLN A 322 -31.56 12.28 7.36
N ARG A 323 -32.15 13.41 7.77
CA ARG A 323 -31.77 14.74 7.27
C ARG A 323 -30.33 15.08 7.61
N ARG A 324 -29.92 14.85 8.87
CA ARG A 324 -28.54 15.02 9.33
C ARG A 324 -27.54 14.18 8.53
N ARG A 325 -27.89 12.94 8.13
CA ARG A 325 -27.04 12.15 7.23
C ARG A 325 -26.96 12.74 5.82
N ALA A 326 -28.08 13.22 5.27
CA ALA A 326 -28.12 13.85 3.96
C ALA A 326 -27.28 15.14 3.91
N TRP A 327 -27.49 16.07 4.85
CA TRP A 327 -26.74 17.33 4.91
C TRP A 327 -25.24 17.11 5.14
N LYS A 328 -24.87 16.15 5.99
CA LYS A 328 -23.47 15.76 6.17
C LYS A 328 -22.85 15.31 4.85
N LYS A 329 -23.57 14.49 4.07
CA LYS A 329 -23.11 14.01 2.76
C LYS A 329 -22.98 15.17 1.77
N GLU A 330 -23.89 16.14 1.78
CA GLU A 330 -23.80 17.33 0.93
C GLU A 330 -22.54 18.15 1.24
N VAL A 331 -22.30 18.46 2.51
CA VAL A 331 -21.14 19.23 2.96
C VAL A 331 -19.83 18.49 2.67
N GLU A 332 -19.70 17.24 3.12
CA GLU A 332 -18.46 16.48 2.98
C GLU A 332 -18.18 16.09 1.54
N ARG A 333 -19.21 15.95 0.68
CA ARG A 333 -19.00 15.77 -0.76
C ARG A 333 -18.27 16.97 -1.34
N VAL A 334 -18.45 18.19 -0.85
CA VAL A 334 -17.73 19.35 -1.40
C VAL A 334 -16.34 19.44 -0.77
N TRP A 335 -16.25 19.41 0.55
CA TRP A 335 -15.05 19.76 1.30
C TRP A 335 -14.05 18.63 1.55
N ASP A 336 -14.51 17.41 1.81
CA ASP A 336 -13.64 16.33 2.28
C ASP A 336 -12.78 15.76 1.15
N ASN A 337 -11.53 15.40 1.47
CA ASN A 337 -10.67 14.60 0.59
C ASN A 337 -10.47 15.23 -0.81
N ARG A 338 -10.28 16.56 -0.85
CA ARG A 338 -10.00 17.33 -2.08
C ARG A 338 -8.53 17.58 -2.34
N TYR A 339 -7.76 17.70 -1.26
CA TYR A 339 -6.33 17.96 -1.33
C TYR A 339 -5.56 17.09 -0.33
N ARG A 340 -4.28 16.95 -0.61
CA ARG A 340 -3.28 16.36 0.28
C ARG A 340 -2.12 17.33 0.43
N LEU A 341 -1.54 17.36 1.62
CA LEU A 341 -0.24 17.98 1.87
C LEU A 341 0.84 16.99 1.44
N HIS A 342 1.87 17.46 0.77
CA HIS A 342 2.99 16.64 0.30
C HIS A 342 4.31 17.34 0.58
N ARG A 343 5.30 16.62 1.09
CA ARG A 343 6.63 17.16 1.36
C ARG A 343 7.24 17.77 0.09
N ILE A 344 7.72 19.00 0.17
CA ILE A 344 8.37 19.66 -0.97
C ILE A 344 9.65 18.92 -1.35
N LYS A 345 10.43 18.49 -0.35
CA LYS A 345 11.71 17.79 -0.49
C LYS A 345 11.59 16.35 -1.01
N CYS A 346 10.38 15.80 -1.15
CA CYS A 346 10.20 14.45 -1.69
C CYS A 346 10.64 14.40 -3.17
N LYS A 347 11.69 13.64 -3.47
CA LYS A 347 12.28 13.53 -4.82
C LYS A 347 11.38 12.83 -5.84
N ARG A 348 10.25 12.24 -5.42
CA ARG A 348 9.23 11.71 -6.33
C ARG A 348 8.35 12.80 -6.97
N GLY A 349 8.49 14.07 -6.56
CA GLY A 349 7.74 15.16 -7.18
C GLY A 349 6.22 15.05 -6.95
N ASN A 350 5.44 15.67 -7.83
CA ASN A 350 3.96 15.74 -7.72
C ASN A 350 3.27 14.41 -8.06
N SER A 351 3.92 13.56 -8.86
CA SER A 351 3.45 12.21 -9.22
C SER A 351 3.65 11.18 -8.10
N CYS A 352 4.09 11.61 -6.90
CA CYS A 352 4.29 10.70 -5.78
C CYS A 352 2.99 9.95 -5.41
N ALA A 353 3.01 8.63 -5.62
CA ALA A 353 1.91 7.73 -5.29
C ALA A 353 1.96 7.17 -3.85
N CYS A 354 2.73 7.79 -2.94
CA CYS A 354 2.73 7.35 -1.55
C CYS A 354 1.33 7.52 -0.94
N SER A 355 0.79 6.43 -0.41
CA SER A 355 -0.48 6.45 0.30
C SER A 355 -0.38 7.37 1.52
N SER A 356 -1.32 8.30 1.63
CA SER A 356 -1.44 9.14 2.81
C SER A 356 -1.81 8.33 4.04
N LYS A 357 -2.49 7.18 3.92
CA LYS A 357 -2.92 6.35 5.06
C LYS A 357 -1.77 5.97 6.01
N ASN A 358 -0.54 6.00 5.52
CA ASN A 358 0.65 5.63 6.28
C ASN A 358 1.45 6.84 6.81
N GLY A 359 1.05 8.07 6.47
CA GLY A 359 1.74 9.30 6.89
C GLY A 359 3.20 9.38 6.47
N CYS A 360 3.54 8.85 5.30
CA CYS A 360 4.93 8.73 4.85
C CYS A 360 5.54 10.07 4.40
N CYS A 361 5.02 10.62 3.31
CA CYS A 361 5.45 11.93 2.77
C CYS A 361 4.26 12.77 2.29
N SER A 362 3.05 12.23 2.47
CA SER A 362 1.81 12.84 2.05
C SER A 362 0.74 12.62 3.12
N PHE A 363 -0.12 13.63 3.31
CA PHE A 363 -1.13 13.68 4.37
C PHE A 363 -2.43 14.16 3.74
N ARG A 364 -3.50 13.36 3.82
CA ARG A 364 -4.81 13.78 3.30
C ARG A 364 -5.38 14.87 4.18
N ILE A 365 -5.98 15.89 3.58
CA ILE A 365 -6.78 16.86 4.33
C ILE A 365 -8.20 16.33 4.38
N ARG A 366 -8.69 16.11 5.60
CA ARG A 366 -10.04 15.62 5.88
C ARG A 366 -10.84 16.75 6.52
N ILE A 367 -11.97 17.10 5.94
CA ILE A 367 -12.88 18.13 6.46
C ILE A 367 -14.18 17.44 6.83
N LYS A 368 -14.50 17.44 8.13
CA LYS A 368 -15.56 16.61 8.71
C LYS A 368 -16.66 17.47 9.32
N CYS A 369 -17.89 17.22 8.87
CA CYS A 369 -19.10 17.76 9.47
C CYS A 369 -19.63 16.77 10.51
N ARG A 370 -19.77 17.21 11.76
CA ARG A 370 -20.35 16.42 12.85
C ARG A 370 -21.53 17.18 13.44
N TRP A 371 -22.41 16.46 14.13
CA TRP A 371 -23.61 17.04 14.74
C TRP A 371 -23.44 17.06 16.25
N GLY A 372 -23.86 18.15 16.90
CA GLY A 372 -23.84 18.32 18.34
C GLY A 372 -23.00 19.50 18.81
N GLN A 373 -22.89 19.62 20.12
CA GLN A 373 -22.32 20.76 20.84
C GLN A 373 -20.79 20.80 20.86
N GLY A 374 -20.26 21.92 21.39
CA GLY A 374 -18.84 22.12 21.72
C GLY A 374 -18.09 23.02 20.73
N HIS A 375 -18.79 23.59 19.75
CA HIS A 375 -18.20 24.35 18.67
C HIS A 375 -18.99 25.65 18.48
N GLY A 376 -18.72 26.63 19.34
CA GLY A 376 -19.21 28.00 19.12
C GLY A 376 -20.74 28.16 19.09
N GLN A 377 -21.19 29.20 18.38
CA GLN A 377 -22.59 29.57 18.21
C GLN A 377 -23.41 28.45 17.53
N LYS A 378 -24.65 28.27 18.00
CA LYS A 378 -25.63 27.36 17.40
C LYS A 378 -26.10 27.90 16.05
N VAL A 379 -26.34 26.98 15.12
CA VAL A 379 -26.96 27.29 13.83
C VAL A 379 -28.47 27.22 13.99
N LYS A 380 -29.18 28.31 13.71
CA LYS A 380 -30.64 28.30 13.68
C LYS A 380 -31.11 27.43 12.51
N LEU A 381 -31.97 26.46 12.79
CA LEU A 381 -32.59 25.63 11.76
C LEU A 381 -34.06 25.99 11.62
N TYR A 382 -34.43 26.52 10.46
CA TYR A 382 -35.79 26.90 10.11
C TYR A 382 -36.51 25.78 9.36
N ALA A 383 -37.81 25.63 9.65
CA ALA A 383 -38.68 24.68 8.98
C ALA A 383 -38.88 25.03 7.50
N GLY A 384 -39.12 24.02 6.65
CA GLY A 384 -39.41 24.26 5.24
C GLY A 384 -38.21 24.79 4.44
N ALA A 385 -38.47 25.66 3.47
CA ALA A 385 -37.45 26.26 2.61
C ALA A 385 -37.28 27.74 2.91
N ASN A 386 -36.11 28.29 2.57
CA ASN A 386 -35.84 29.72 2.61
C ASN A 386 -36.75 30.47 1.61
N ASP A 387 -36.87 31.79 1.76
CA ASP A 387 -37.65 32.65 0.85
C ASP A 387 -36.73 33.36 -0.17
N PRO A 388 -36.77 32.99 -1.46
CA PRO A 388 -35.93 33.60 -2.49
C PRO A 388 -36.18 35.08 -2.76
N SER A 389 -37.36 35.59 -2.41
CA SER A 389 -37.68 37.01 -2.59
C SER A 389 -37.06 37.91 -1.53
N GLN A 390 -36.58 37.34 -0.42
CA GLN A 390 -36.12 38.05 0.76
C GLN A 390 -34.60 37.92 0.97
N TRP A 391 -33.83 38.00 -0.12
CA TRP A 391 -32.37 37.92 -0.07
C TRP A 391 -31.77 38.90 0.95
N GLY A 392 -30.83 38.42 1.76
CA GLY A 392 -30.12 39.24 2.75
C GLY A 392 -30.91 39.57 4.02
N LYS A 393 -32.11 39.01 4.23
CA LYS A 393 -32.90 39.22 5.46
C LYS A 393 -32.72 38.04 6.45
N PRO A 394 -32.24 38.29 7.68
CA PRO A 394 -32.13 37.27 8.74
C PRO A 394 -33.46 36.54 8.98
N GLY A 395 -33.39 35.24 9.24
CA GLY A 395 -34.58 34.39 9.40
C GLY A 395 -35.45 34.20 8.14
N LYS A 396 -35.01 34.70 6.99
CA LYS A 396 -35.66 34.49 5.67
C LYS A 396 -34.70 33.93 4.60
N TRP A 397 -33.40 34.15 4.75
CA TRP A 397 -32.36 33.75 3.80
C TRP A 397 -31.16 33.05 4.44
N TRP A 398 -30.42 32.25 3.66
CA TRP A 398 -29.23 31.51 4.10
C TRP A 398 -28.10 32.42 4.60
N PHE A 399 -27.61 32.10 5.80
CA PHE A 399 -26.40 32.67 6.38
C PHE A 399 -25.63 31.56 7.12
N SER A 400 -24.39 31.86 7.52
CA SER A 400 -23.52 30.89 8.20
C SER A 400 -24.21 30.19 9.40
N HIS A 401 -25.06 30.93 10.13
CA HIS A 401 -25.80 30.47 11.30
C HIS A 401 -27.33 30.44 11.11
N ASP A 402 -27.84 30.56 9.88
CA ASP A 402 -29.27 30.47 9.56
C ASP A 402 -29.45 29.46 8.43
N TRP A 403 -29.98 28.28 8.74
CA TRP A 403 -30.13 27.15 7.82
C TRP A 403 -31.58 26.73 7.67
N TRP A 404 -31.91 26.11 6.54
CA TRP A 404 -33.24 25.56 6.25
C TRP A 404 -33.23 24.06 5.97
N GLU A 405 -34.33 23.41 6.31
CA GLU A 405 -34.53 21.99 6.03
C GLU A 405 -34.47 21.68 4.52
N LYS A 406 -35.04 22.57 3.72
CA LYS A 406 -35.17 22.48 2.26
C LYS A 406 -34.51 23.69 1.60
N LEU A 407 -34.20 23.55 0.32
CA LEU A 407 -33.59 24.59 -0.50
C LEU A 407 -34.64 25.16 -1.45
N ALA A 408 -34.74 26.48 -1.56
CA ALA A 408 -35.51 27.16 -2.60
C ALA A 408 -34.69 28.30 -3.19
N GLY A 409 -34.59 28.39 -4.52
CA GLY A 409 -33.91 29.49 -5.21
C GLY A 409 -32.42 29.67 -4.86
N VAL A 410 -31.75 28.63 -4.33
CA VAL A 410 -30.34 28.66 -3.92
C VAL A 410 -29.54 27.51 -4.54
N PRO A 411 -28.22 27.65 -4.71
CA PRO A 411 -27.37 26.56 -5.18
C PRO A 411 -27.49 25.32 -4.28
N LYS A 412 -27.40 24.13 -4.89
CA LYS A 412 -27.37 22.86 -4.14
C LYS A 412 -26.20 22.76 -3.15
N THR A 413 -25.17 23.60 -3.34
CA THR A 413 -23.97 23.69 -2.50
C THR A 413 -24.11 24.70 -1.35
N VAL A 414 -25.22 25.41 -1.20
CA VAL A 414 -25.35 26.49 -0.18
C VAL A 414 -25.01 26.01 1.24
N ARG A 415 -25.41 24.80 1.65
CA ARG A 415 -25.00 24.26 2.96
C ARG A 415 -23.49 24.07 3.09
N ALA A 416 -22.82 23.67 2.02
CA ALA A 416 -21.37 23.55 2.00
C ALA A 416 -20.71 24.93 2.02
N HIS A 417 -21.28 25.92 1.32
CA HIS A 417 -20.86 27.31 1.38
C HIS A 417 -20.94 27.86 2.81
N GLU A 418 -22.11 27.76 3.46
CA GLU A 418 -22.30 28.22 4.84
C GLU A 418 -21.40 27.48 5.83
N PHE A 419 -21.20 26.17 5.63
CA PHE A 419 -20.25 25.40 6.42
C PHE A 419 -18.80 25.92 6.27
N GLY A 420 -18.44 26.44 5.09
CA GLY A 420 -17.16 27.10 4.85
C GLY A 420 -16.91 28.28 5.80
N HIS A 421 -17.91 29.13 6.00
CA HIS A 421 -17.82 30.22 6.98
C HIS A 421 -17.56 29.71 8.40
N LEU A 422 -18.24 28.64 8.81
CA LEU A 422 -18.06 28.02 10.14
C LEU A 422 -16.64 27.48 10.39
N ILE A 423 -15.86 27.26 9.33
CA ILE A 423 -14.45 26.87 9.39
C ILE A 423 -13.49 28.00 8.95
N GLY A 424 -14.01 29.22 8.81
CA GLY A 424 -13.22 30.45 8.67
C GLY A 424 -13.06 31.00 7.25
N MET A 425 -13.87 30.54 6.29
CA MET A 425 -13.76 31.01 4.90
C MET A 425 -14.50 32.32 4.67
N TYR A 426 -13.92 33.18 3.84
CA TYR A 426 -14.55 34.40 3.30
C TYR A 426 -15.36 34.08 2.04
N ASP A 427 -16.28 34.97 1.69
CA ASP A 427 -16.95 34.94 0.39
C ASP A 427 -16.02 35.30 -0.76
N GLU A 428 -16.25 34.66 -1.90
CA GLU A 428 -15.51 34.87 -3.14
C GLU A 428 -16.42 35.36 -4.28
N TYR A 429 -17.68 35.70 -4.00
CA TYR A 429 -18.52 36.51 -4.88
C TYR A 429 -18.48 37.99 -4.44
N PRO A 430 -18.54 38.96 -5.38
CA PRO A 430 -18.15 40.35 -5.08
C PRO A 430 -18.95 41.08 -4.01
N GLU A 431 -20.24 40.77 -3.88
CA GLU A 431 -21.22 41.34 -2.95
C GLU A 431 -21.12 40.78 -1.52
N GLY A 432 -20.39 39.67 -1.33
CA GLY A 432 -20.37 38.92 -0.07
C GLY A 432 -19.42 39.46 0.99
N ALA A 433 -19.29 38.71 2.08
CA ALA A 433 -18.31 38.88 3.15
C ALA A 433 -16.90 38.49 2.69
N CYS A 434 -16.36 39.24 1.72
CA CYS A 434 -15.06 38.98 1.12
C CYS A 434 -13.90 39.26 2.08
N ASP A 435 -12.75 38.66 1.81
CA ASP A 435 -11.48 39.03 2.46
C ASP A 435 -11.26 40.55 2.36
N PRO A 436 -10.82 41.25 3.43
CA PRO A 436 -10.63 42.71 3.40
C PRO A 436 -9.68 43.21 2.31
N ALA A 437 -8.69 42.40 1.91
CA ALA A 437 -7.78 42.71 0.81
C ALA A 437 -8.38 42.37 -0.57
N ARG A 438 -9.58 41.76 -0.61
CA ARG A 438 -10.31 41.32 -1.81
C ARG A 438 -9.47 40.47 -2.77
N LYS A 439 -8.50 39.71 -2.23
CA LYS A 439 -7.53 38.94 -3.03
C LYS A 439 -8.19 37.87 -3.91
N TYR A 440 -9.29 37.30 -3.45
CA TYR A 440 -9.98 36.16 -4.10
C TYR A 440 -11.44 36.48 -4.42
N THR A 441 -11.74 37.68 -4.92
CA THR A 441 -13.11 38.05 -5.29
C THR A 441 -13.42 37.74 -6.75
N ASN A 442 -14.68 37.37 -7.01
CA ASN A 442 -15.20 37.00 -8.33
C ASN A 442 -14.62 35.68 -8.88
N ILE A 443 -14.75 34.59 -8.12
CA ILE A 443 -14.32 33.25 -8.55
C ILE A 443 -15.55 32.33 -8.68
N PRO A 444 -16.29 32.35 -9.80
CA PRO A 444 -17.60 31.68 -9.91
C PRO A 444 -17.57 30.17 -9.71
N THR A 445 -16.41 29.53 -9.90
CA THR A 445 -16.25 28.09 -9.73
C THR A 445 -16.04 27.66 -8.28
N SER A 446 -15.72 28.60 -7.39
CA SER A 446 -15.47 28.37 -5.97
C SER A 446 -16.73 27.98 -5.20
N VAL A 447 -16.58 27.10 -4.21
CA VAL A 447 -17.64 26.81 -3.22
C VAL A 447 -18.00 28.05 -2.39
N MET A 448 -17.07 28.98 -2.18
CA MET A 448 -17.34 30.25 -1.49
C MET A 448 -17.92 31.32 -2.43
N ALA A 449 -18.37 30.92 -3.62
CA ALA A 449 -19.11 31.73 -4.57
C ALA A 449 -20.34 30.94 -5.05
N SER A 450 -20.63 30.96 -6.36
CA SER A 450 -21.73 30.21 -6.98
C SER A 450 -21.40 28.74 -7.29
N GLY A 451 -20.18 28.29 -7.05
CA GLY A 451 -19.65 27.03 -7.54
C GLY A 451 -19.62 25.91 -6.50
N ALA A 452 -18.74 24.94 -6.76
CA ALA A 452 -18.60 23.72 -5.95
C ALA A 452 -17.13 23.31 -5.73
N ARG A 453 -16.16 24.07 -6.25
CA ARG A 453 -14.73 23.72 -6.14
C ARG A 453 -14.15 24.29 -4.85
N VAL A 454 -13.49 23.42 -4.09
CA VAL A 454 -12.54 23.83 -3.06
C VAL A 454 -11.24 24.25 -3.74
N LEU A 455 -10.73 25.41 -3.37
CA LEU A 455 -9.52 25.99 -3.94
C LEU A 455 -8.40 26.06 -2.89
N PRO A 456 -7.11 26.13 -3.30
CA PRO A 456 -6.00 26.07 -2.37
C PRO A 456 -6.04 27.14 -1.27
N GLN A 457 -6.55 28.34 -1.56
CA GLN A 457 -6.65 29.42 -0.58
C GLN A 457 -7.57 29.07 0.61
N HIS A 458 -8.60 28.24 0.39
CA HIS A 458 -9.49 27.79 1.47
C HIS A 458 -8.77 26.88 2.48
N LEU A 459 -7.65 26.29 2.09
CA LEU A 459 -6.91 25.35 2.93
C LEU A 459 -5.67 25.99 3.57
N LYS A 460 -5.42 27.28 3.30
CA LYS A 460 -4.18 27.95 3.70
C LYS A 460 -3.99 27.92 5.22
N ALA A 461 -5.00 28.29 6.01
CA ALA A 461 -4.88 28.29 7.47
C ALA A 461 -4.61 26.88 8.04
N PHE A 462 -5.18 25.83 7.43
CA PHE A 462 -4.96 24.45 7.84
C PHE A 462 -3.55 23.97 7.45
N HIS A 463 -3.08 24.36 6.26
CA HIS A 463 -1.72 24.09 5.81
C HIS A 463 -0.69 24.80 6.70
N ASP A 464 -0.88 26.09 6.99
CA ASP A 464 -0.01 26.86 7.88
C ASP A 464 0.06 26.23 9.27
N TRP A 465 -1.09 25.82 9.84
CA TRP A 465 -1.13 25.10 11.12
C TRP A 465 -0.34 23.79 11.05
N PHE A 466 -0.52 23.00 9.99
CA PHE A 466 0.20 21.74 9.81
C PHE A 466 1.71 21.95 9.70
N ASP A 467 2.15 22.88 8.85
CA ASP A 467 3.57 23.19 8.67
C ASP A 467 4.19 23.72 9.98
N ALA A 468 3.48 24.53 10.76
CA ALA A 468 3.94 24.97 12.07
C ALA A 468 4.23 23.81 13.04
N LYS A 469 3.55 22.66 12.89
CA LYS A 469 3.76 21.47 13.74
C LYS A 469 4.86 20.54 13.21
N VAL A 470 5.00 20.40 11.89
CA VAL A 470 5.82 19.31 11.32
C VAL A 470 6.98 19.75 10.46
N LYS A 471 7.04 21.03 10.03
CA LYS A 471 8.06 21.53 9.09
C LYS A 471 9.48 21.34 9.60
N GLY A 472 9.72 21.45 10.91
CA GLY A 472 11.03 21.21 11.51
C GLY A 472 11.53 19.77 11.33
N LEU A 473 10.61 18.80 11.25
CA LEU A 473 10.94 17.39 11.07
C LEU A 473 11.02 16.99 9.60
N ILE A 474 9.99 17.31 8.81
CA ILE A 474 9.83 16.78 7.45
C ILE A 474 10.12 17.82 6.35
N GLY A 475 10.43 19.05 6.71
CA GLY A 475 10.54 20.18 5.79
C GLY A 475 9.16 20.74 5.39
N PRO A 476 9.13 21.82 4.60
CA PRO A 476 7.88 22.46 4.19
C PRO A 476 7.06 21.54 3.28
N THR A 477 5.75 21.73 3.30
CA THR A 477 4.83 20.97 2.45
C THR A 477 4.15 21.85 1.40
N ARG A 478 3.57 21.20 0.40
CA ARG A 478 2.75 21.83 -0.65
C ARG A 478 1.40 21.13 -0.73
N LEU A 479 0.37 21.88 -1.11
CA LEU A 479 -0.95 21.35 -1.43
C LEU A 479 -0.92 20.71 -2.83
N LEU A 480 -1.45 19.50 -2.94
CA LEU A 480 -1.72 18.80 -4.20
C LEU A 480 -3.19 18.40 -4.22
N SER A 481 -3.86 18.59 -5.36
CA SER A 481 -5.21 18.07 -5.57
C SER A 481 -5.21 16.54 -5.56
N LEU A 482 -6.32 15.95 -5.13
CA LEU A 482 -6.56 14.50 -5.08
C LEU A 482 -7.37 13.99 -6.26
#